data_AF-A0A8C2WWY9-F1
#
_entry.id   AF-A0A8C2WWY9-F1
#
_cell.length_a   1.000
_cell.length_b   1.000
_cell.length_c   1.000
_cell.angle_alpha   90.00
_cell.angle_beta   90.00
_cell.angle_gamma   90.00
#
_symmetry.space_group_name_H-M   'P 1'
#
loop_
_entity.id
_entity.type
_entity.pdbx_description
1 polymer ?
#
loop_
_entity_poly.entity_id
_entity_poly.type
_entity_poly.pdbx_seq_one_letter_code
_entity_poly.pdbx_strand_id
1 'polypeptide(L)'
;EMKSYMLLLALLHTLGCSGIPLYYSELTSLADRGLGAALAQVNSEYVRYLYRVSRGSVKKIIPVSLNATDLLMVFGIKETECVKASGNDPQTCAFRTGFFVPSLSCSSRVRMSATSAQVLSLRCDHDSSSSSSESSEEVRTQEGSNAVIFSPLISQGHFVL
;
A
#
# COMPACT_ATOMS: atom_id res chain seq x y z
N GLU A 1 8.03 -15.65 47.14
CA GLU A 1 8.75 -15.67 45.86
C GLU A 1 7.89 -15.85 44.58
N MET A 2 6.73 -15.16 44.40
CA MET A 2 5.97 -15.16 43.11
C MET A 2 5.65 -13.76 42.57
N LYS A 3 5.72 -12.73 43.41
CA LYS A 3 5.39 -11.34 43.04
C LYS A 3 6.45 -10.70 42.12
N SER A 4 7.71 -11.13 42.25
CA SER A 4 8.83 -10.63 41.45
C SER A 4 8.67 -10.97 39.95
N TYR A 5 8.29 -12.21 39.63
CA TYR A 5 8.10 -12.65 38.24
C TYR A 5 6.94 -11.94 37.54
N MET A 6 5.84 -11.67 38.26
CA MET A 6 4.70 -10.92 37.71
C MET A 6 5.06 -9.45 37.42
N LEU A 7 5.89 -8.83 38.28
CA LEU A 7 6.42 -7.49 38.02
C LEU A 7 7.37 -7.48 36.83
N LEU A 8 8.25 -8.47 36.71
CA LEU A 8 9.18 -8.61 35.59
C LEU A 8 8.42 -8.81 34.26
N LEU A 9 7.39 -9.65 34.25
CA LEU A 9 6.53 -9.86 33.09
C LEU A 9 5.77 -8.58 32.70
N ALA A 10 5.23 -7.84 33.66
CA ALA A 10 4.55 -6.56 33.40
C ALA A 10 5.53 -5.48 32.87
N LEU A 11 6.76 -5.43 33.39
CA LEU A 11 7.83 -4.56 32.90
C LEU A 11 8.27 -4.95 31.48
N LEU A 12 8.40 -6.24 31.16
CA LEU A 12 8.73 -6.68 29.80
C LEU A 12 7.59 -6.38 28.80
N HIS A 13 6.33 -6.52 29.20
CA HIS A 13 5.19 -6.17 28.33
C HIS A 13 5.09 -4.66 28.10
N THR A 14 5.43 -3.84 29.09
CA THR A 14 5.46 -2.37 28.93
C THR A 14 6.68 -1.89 28.14
N LEU A 15 7.85 -2.54 28.25
CA LEU A 15 9.03 -2.24 27.43
C LEU A 15 8.90 -2.74 25.98
N GLY A 16 8.15 -3.82 25.74
CA GLY A 16 7.99 -4.43 24.43
C GLY A 16 6.99 -3.72 23.50
N CYS A 17 6.24 -2.72 23.98
CA CYS A 17 5.08 -2.17 23.25
C CYS A 17 5.19 -0.71 22.77
N SER A 18 6.35 -0.05 22.79
CA SER A 18 6.46 1.33 22.29
C SER A 18 7.66 1.55 21.38
N GLY A 19 7.72 0.78 20.29
CA GLY A 19 8.79 0.86 19.30
C GLY A 19 8.28 0.76 17.87
N ILE A 20 7.17 1.42 17.51
CA ILE A 20 6.94 1.74 16.09
C ILE A 20 7.89 2.91 15.80
N PRO A 21 8.98 2.73 15.03
CA PRO A 21 9.86 3.83 14.71
C PRO A 21 9.04 4.90 13.98
N LEU A 22 9.15 6.18 14.39
CA LEU A 22 8.47 7.32 13.76
C LEU A 22 8.61 7.31 12.23
N TYR A 23 9.74 6.78 11.74
CA TYR A 23 10.02 6.51 10.33
C TYR A 23 8.92 5.71 9.60
N TYR A 24 8.27 4.75 10.27
CA TYR A 24 7.23 3.92 9.66
C TYR A 24 5.95 4.70 9.37
N SER A 25 5.59 5.66 10.24
CA SER A 25 4.41 6.51 10.05
C SER A 25 4.57 7.48 8.88
N GLU A 26 5.76 8.08 8.74
CA GLU A 26 6.11 8.93 7.60
C GLU A 26 6.16 8.13 6.29
N LEU A 27 6.68 6.90 6.34
CA LEU A 27 6.73 6.03 5.16
C LEU A 27 5.33 5.59 4.71
N THR A 28 4.44 5.35 5.68
CA THR A 28 3.04 5.00 5.43
C THR A 28 2.30 6.16 4.79
N SER A 29 2.41 7.36 5.35
CA SER A 29 1.76 8.55 4.78
C SER A 29 2.29 8.87 3.37
N LEU A 30 3.60 8.69 3.14
CA LEU A 30 4.22 8.87 1.83
C LEU A 30 3.67 7.88 0.80
N ALA A 31 3.54 6.61 1.20
CA ALA A 31 3.00 5.57 0.35
C ALA A 31 1.50 5.77 0.07
N ASP A 32 0.70 6.15 1.06
CA ASP A 32 -0.73 6.42 0.89
C ASP A 32 -0.96 7.57 -0.09
N ARG A 33 -0.17 8.66 0.03
CA ARG A 33 -0.22 9.77 -0.93
C ARG A 33 0.18 9.32 -2.33
N GLY A 34 1.23 8.51 -2.46
CA GLY A 34 1.68 7.96 -3.74
C GLY A 34 0.64 7.06 -4.39
N LEU A 35 0.04 6.16 -3.61
CA LEU A 35 -1.02 5.26 -4.02
C LEU A 35 -2.28 6.02 -4.43
N GLY A 36 -2.65 7.07 -3.68
CA GLY A 36 -3.75 7.97 -4.04
C GLY A 36 -3.54 8.63 -5.39
N ALA A 37 -2.34 9.13 -5.68
CA ALA A 37 -2.01 9.73 -6.98
C ALA A 37 -2.08 8.69 -8.11
N ALA A 38 -1.54 7.48 -7.90
CA ALA A 38 -1.62 6.40 -8.89
C ALA A 38 -3.07 5.97 -9.16
N LEU A 39 -3.89 5.82 -8.12
CA LEU A 39 -5.30 5.48 -8.24
C LEU A 39 -6.12 6.59 -8.93
N ALA A 40 -5.80 7.85 -8.67
CA ALA A 40 -6.42 8.98 -9.36
C ALA A 40 -6.10 8.93 -10.87
N GLN A 41 -4.86 8.59 -11.25
CA GLN A 41 -4.50 8.40 -12.65
C GLN A 41 -5.24 7.22 -13.28
N VAL A 42 -5.32 6.07 -12.60
CA VAL A 42 -6.15 4.93 -13.02
C VAL A 42 -7.58 5.38 -13.31
N ASN A 43 -8.23 6.04 -12.34
CA ASN A 43 -9.62 6.50 -12.48
C ASN A 43 -9.78 7.62 -13.52
N SER A 44 -8.71 8.29 -13.93
CA SER A 44 -8.74 9.24 -15.06
C SER A 44 -8.84 8.53 -16.41
N GLU A 45 -8.23 7.34 -16.55
CA GLU A 45 -8.16 6.55 -17.79
C GLU A 45 -9.44 5.75 -18.06
N TYR A 46 -10.03 5.14 -17.03
CA TYR A 46 -11.30 4.38 -17.16
C TYR A 46 -12.53 5.30 -17.17
N VAL A 47 -13.58 4.96 -17.93
CA VAL A 47 -14.70 5.89 -18.21
C VAL A 47 -16.05 5.54 -17.56
N ARG A 48 -16.28 4.30 -17.14
CA ARG A 48 -17.61 3.85 -16.67
C ARG A 48 -17.75 3.84 -15.16
N TYR A 49 -16.91 3.06 -14.49
CA TYR A 49 -16.96 2.84 -13.05
C TYR A 49 -15.68 3.33 -12.38
N LEU A 50 -15.78 3.66 -11.10
CA LEU A 50 -14.62 3.92 -10.27
C LEU A 50 -13.95 2.60 -9.88
N TYR A 51 -12.63 2.62 -9.81
CA TYR A 51 -11.80 1.57 -9.27
C TYR A 51 -11.31 1.95 -7.88
N ARG A 52 -11.24 0.96 -7.00
CA ARG A 52 -10.65 1.08 -5.67
C ARG A 52 -9.54 0.07 -5.51
N VAL A 53 -8.51 0.43 -4.74
CA VAL A 53 -7.42 -0.48 -4.39
C VAL A 53 -7.96 -1.62 -3.55
N SER A 54 -7.56 -2.86 -3.85
CA SER A 54 -7.90 -4.07 -3.08
C SER A 54 -6.72 -4.58 -2.24
N ARG A 55 -5.49 -4.36 -2.72
CA ARG A 55 -4.22 -4.70 -2.06
C ARG A 55 -3.13 -3.77 -2.58
N GLY A 56 -2.10 -3.46 -1.79
CA GLY A 56 -0.99 -2.60 -2.22
C GLY A 56 0.31 -2.90 -1.50
N SER A 57 1.43 -2.64 -2.17
CA SER A 57 2.75 -2.65 -1.53
C SER A 57 3.71 -1.69 -2.22
N VAL A 58 4.60 -1.08 -1.43
CA VAL A 58 5.78 -0.38 -1.95
C VAL A 58 6.90 -1.40 -2.10
N LYS A 59 7.36 -1.61 -3.33
CA LYS A 59 8.44 -2.54 -3.66
C LYS A 59 9.82 -1.91 -3.51
N LYS A 60 9.95 -0.63 -3.82
CA LYS A 60 11.23 0.08 -3.71
C LYS A 60 11.02 1.57 -3.47
N ILE A 61 11.95 2.14 -2.72
CA ILE A 61 12.03 3.57 -2.44
C ILE A 61 13.38 4.05 -2.94
N ILE A 62 13.38 4.98 -3.88
CA ILE A 62 14.60 5.45 -4.56
C ILE A 62 14.75 6.95 -4.31
N PRO A 63 15.69 7.39 -3.45
CA PRO A 63 16.00 8.80 -3.31
C PRO A 63 16.50 9.37 -4.65
N VAL A 64 15.86 10.44 -5.14
CA VAL A 64 16.23 11.09 -6.41
C VAL A 64 16.96 12.41 -6.15
N SER A 65 16.56 13.12 -5.09
CA SER A 65 17.19 14.35 -4.62
C SER A 65 16.95 14.51 -3.12
N LEU A 66 17.49 15.56 -2.51
CA LEU A 66 17.28 15.87 -1.09
C LEU A 66 15.80 15.97 -0.69
N ASN A 67 14.92 16.35 -1.62
CA ASN A 67 13.49 16.58 -1.36
C ASN A 67 12.57 15.73 -2.26
N ALA A 68 13.12 14.76 -2.98
CA ALA A 68 12.33 13.93 -3.88
C ALA A 68 12.75 12.46 -3.86
N THR A 69 11.74 11.60 -3.83
CA THR A 69 11.90 10.16 -3.74
C THR A 69 10.92 9.48 -4.69
N ASP A 70 11.39 8.53 -5.48
CA ASP A 70 10.53 7.72 -6.32
C ASP A 70 10.09 6.47 -5.55
N LEU A 71 8.77 6.24 -5.51
CA LEU A 71 8.15 5.02 -5.03
C LEU A 71 7.84 4.10 -6.20
N LEU A 72 8.36 2.86 -6.15
CA LEU A 72 7.92 1.79 -7.03
C LEU A 72 6.88 0.97 -6.28
N MET A 73 5.65 1.01 -6.77
CA MET A 73 4.49 0.41 -6.10
C MET A 73 3.88 -0.67 -6.98
N VAL A 74 3.34 -1.70 -6.33
CA VAL A 74 2.49 -2.72 -6.97
C VAL A 74 1.21 -2.83 -6.17
N PHE A 75 0.06 -2.70 -6.83
CA PHE A 75 -1.24 -2.69 -6.19
C PHE A 75 -2.31 -3.34 -7.06
N GLY A 76 -3.25 -4.03 -6.43
CA GLY A 76 -4.44 -4.56 -7.09
C GLY A 76 -5.56 -3.53 -7.05
N ILE A 77 -6.32 -3.41 -8.13
CA ILE A 77 -7.54 -2.62 -8.20
C ILE A 77 -8.73 -3.48 -8.58
N LYS A 78 -9.90 -3.12 -8.09
CA LYS A 78 -11.16 -3.78 -8.41
C LYS A 78 -12.23 -2.73 -8.71
N GLU A 79 -13.06 -3.03 -9.70
CA GLU A 79 -14.18 -2.18 -10.09
C GLU A 79 -15.22 -2.06 -8.95
N THR A 80 -15.75 -0.86 -8.77
CA THR A 80 -16.75 -0.52 -7.74
C THR A 80 -18.12 -0.26 -8.33
N GLU A 81 -19.15 -0.29 -7.50
CA GLU A 81 -20.53 -0.02 -7.93
C GLU A 81 -20.77 1.45 -8.32
N CYS A 82 -19.89 2.34 -7.88
CA CYS A 82 -19.95 3.75 -8.21
C CYS A 82 -19.58 3.99 -9.68
N VAL A 83 -20.48 4.67 -10.40
CA VAL A 83 -20.18 5.20 -11.72
C VAL A 83 -19.22 6.39 -11.61
N LYS A 84 -18.32 6.57 -12.59
CA LYS A 84 -17.33 7.66 -12.58
C LYS A 84 -17.98 9.05 -12.52
N ALA A 85 -19.14 9.21 -13.15
CA ALA A 85 -19.88 10.48 -13.16
C ALA A 85 -20.54 10.84 -11.81
N SER A 86 -20.54 9.93 -10.81
CA SER A 86 -21.17 10.18 -9.51
C SER A 86 -20.47 11.25 -8.67
N GLY A 87 -19.17 11.50 -8.91
CA GLY A 87 -18.36 12.36 -8.05
C GLY A 87 -18.05 11.76 -6.67
N ASN A 88 -18.43 10.50 -6.42
CA ASN A 88 -18.12 9.81 -5.17
C ASN A 88 -16.61 9.59 -5.01
N ASP A 89 -16.15 9.58 -3.75
CA ASP A 89 -14.81 9.14 -3.44
C ASP A 89 -14.66 7.63 -3.67
N PRO A 90 -13.74 7.16 -4.54
CA PRO A 90 -13.56 5.74 -4.84
C PRO A 90 -13.34 4.86 -3.62
N GLN A 91 -12.77 5.39 -2.52
CA GLN A 91 -12.52 4.60 -1.30
C GLN A 91 -13.81 4.22 -0.57
N THR A 92 -14.84 5.06 -0.65
CA THR A 92 -16.15 4.83 -0.01
C THR A 92 -17.03 3.85 -0.78
N CYS A 93 -16.72 3.60 -2.05
CA CYS A 93 -17.52 2.77 -2.94
C CYS A 93 -17.32 1.28 -2.66
N ALA A 94 -18.42 0.53 -2.55
CA ALA A 94 -18.34 -0.93 -2.44
C ALA A 94 -17.82 -1.53 -3.74
N PHE A 95 -17.05 -2.61 -3.63
CA PHE A 95 -16.67 -3.39 -4.80
C PHE A 95 -17.92 -3.96 -5.46
N ARG A 96 -17.96 -4.01 -6.79
CA ARG A 96 -19.03 -4.73 -7.47
C ARG A 96 -19.00 -6.19 -7.05
N THR A 97 -20.18 -6.76 -6.92
CA THR A 97 -20.39 -8.18 -6.67
C THR A 97 -20.62 -8.88 -8.01
N GLY A 98 -20.12 -10.12 -8.12
CA GLY A 98 -20.23 -10.91 -9.34
C GLY A 98 -18.94 -11.65 -9.68
N PHE A 99 -19.07 -12.76 -10.40
CA PHE A 99 -17.95 -13.62 -10.79
C PHE A 99 -17.02 -12.98 -11.83
N PHE A 100 -17.54 -12.03 -12.62
CA PHE A 100 -16.82 -11.40 -13.74
C PHE A 100 -16.37 -9.97 -13.45
N VAL A 101 -16.27 -9.59 -12.17
CA VAL A 101 -15.82 -8.23 -11.81
C VAL A 101 -14.33 -8.11 -12.12
N PRO A 102 -13.92 -7.19 -13.02
CA PRO A 102 -12.52 -7.08 -13.40
C PRO A 102 -11.64 -6.74 -12.19
N SER A 103 -10.62 -7.59 -11.96
CA SER A 103 -9.51 -7.33 -11.07
C SER A 103 -8.26 -7.13 -11.92
N LEU A 104 -7.53 -6.05 -11.66
CA LEU A 104 -6.31 -5.70 -12.37
C LEU A 104 -5.17 -5.61 -11.36
N SER A 105 -3.98 -6.03 -11.79
CA SER A 105 -2.73 -5.80 -11.07
C SER A 105 -2.01 -4.63 -11.73
N CYS A 106 -1.68 -3.61 -10.95
CA CYS A 106 -1.03 -2.41 -11.43
C CYS A 106 0.37 -2.26 -10.84
N SER A 107 1.29 -1.76 -11.66
CA SER A 107 2.61 -1.27 -11.25
C SER A 107 2.73 0.21 -11.56
N SER A 108 3.29 0.98 -10.62
CA SER A 108 3.46 2.41 -10.80
C SER A 108 4.77 2.90 -10.22
N ARG A 109 5.37 3.90 -10.89
CA ARG A 109 6.46 4.71 -10.36
C ARG A 109 5.94 6.10 -10.08
N VAL A 110 5.96 6.50 -8.82
CA VAL A 110 5.46 7.82 -8.38
C VAL A 110 6.59 8.61 -7.77
N ARG A 111 6.86 9.80 -8.29
CA ARG A 111 7.79 10.76 -7.71
C ARG A 111 7.08 11.54 -6.62
N MET A 112 7.57 11.37 -5.39
CA MET A 112 7.08 12.06 -4.22
C MET A 112 7.99 13.23 -3.88
N SER A 113 7.40 14.36 -3.52
CA SER A 113 8.06 15.48 -2.87
C SER A 113 7.26 15.88 -1.61
N ALA A 114 7.77 16.88 -0.89
CA ALA A 114 7.08 17.42 0.29
C ALA A 114 5.62 17.83 -0.03
N THR A 115 5.36 18.37 -1.23
CA THR A 115 4.07 18.97 -1.58
C THR A 115 3.34 18.27 -2.72
N SER A 116 4.02 17.39 -3.47
CA SER A 116 3.44 16.77 -4.67
C SER A 116 3.68 15.27 -4.75
N ALA A 117 2.80 14.60 -5.51
CA ALA A 117 2.91 13.22 -5.91
C ALA A 117 2.68 13.16 -7.43
N GLN A 118 3.72 12.87 -8.20
CA GLN A 118 3.67 12.85 -9.66
C GLN A 118 3.83 11.41 -10.16
N VAL A 119 2.83 10.91 -10.88
CA VAL A 119 2.94 9.57 -11.48
C VAL A 119 3.81 9.64 -12.72
N LEU A 120 4.96 8.96 -12.70
CA LEU A 120 5.92 8.90 -13.80
C LEU A 120 5.59 7.77 -14.79
N SER A 121 5.05 6.66 -14.27
CA SER A 121 4.57 5.55 -15.09
C SER A 121 3.48 4.78 -14.36
N LEU A 122 2.51 4.28 -15.11
CA LEU A 122 1.43 3.42 -14.63
C LEU A 122 1.18 2.34 -15.69
N ARG A 123 1.11 1.08 -15.26
CA ARG A 123 0.71 -0.05 -16.09
C ARG A 123 -0.23 -0.93 -15.29
N CYS A 124 -1.34 -1.33 -15.88
CA CYS A 124 -2.30 -2.24 -15.27
C CYS A 124 -2.57 -3.39 -16.24
N ASP A 125 -2.44 -4.61 -15.72
CA ASP A 125 -2.67 -5.83 -16.47
C ASP A 125 -3.81 -6.62 -15.79
N HIS A 126 -4.53 -7.42 -16.55
CA HIS A 126 -5.48 -8.37 -15.96
C HIS A 126 -4.75 -9.32 -15.03
N ASP A 127 -5.37 -9.59 -13.86
CA ASP A 127 -4.88 -10.59 -12.91
C ASP A 127 -5.01 -11.97 -13.55
N SER A 128 -4.08 -12.27 -14.45
CA SER A 128 -3.81 -13.61 -14.91
C SER A 128 -3.14 -14.26 -13.72
N SER A 129 -3.78 -15.25 -13.10
CA SER A 129 -3.14 -16.09 -12.09
C SER A 129 -1.93 -16.82 -12.71
N SER A 130 -0.82 -16.10 -12.91
CA SER A 130 0.48 -16.67 -13.19
C SER A 130 1.14 -16.82 -11.84
N SER A 131 1.18 -18.07 -11.35
CA SER A 131 2.03 -18.47 -10.24
C SER A 131 3.40 -17.82 -10.41
N SER A 132 3.73 -16.89 -9.52
CA SER A 132 5.09 -16.41 -9.39
C SER A 132 5.84 -17.57 -8.73
N SER A 133 6.65 -18.27 -9.51
CA SER A 133 7.63 -19.18 -8.95
C SER A 133 8.54 -18.36 -8.04
N GLU A 134 8.42 -18.60 -6.73
CA GLU A 134 9.34 -18.13 -5.71
C GLU A 134 10.71 -18.78 -5.99
N SER A 135 11.50 -18.18 -6.88
CA SER A 135 12.85 -18.66 -7.16
C SER A 135 13.78 -18.09 -6.11
N SER A 136 14.16 -18.94 -5.16
CA SER A 136 15.12 -18.70 -4.09
C SER A 136 16.50 -18.35 -4.66
N GLU A 137 16.92 -17.10 -4.47
CA GLU A 137 18.33 -16.73 -4.49
C GLU A 137 18.65 -15.95 -3.21
N GLU A 138 19.15 -16.72 -2.24
CA GLU A 138 19.69 -16.26 -0.98
C GLU A 138 20.99 -15.46 -1.22
N VAL A 139 20.91 -14.16 -1.48
CA VAL A 139 22.08 -13.27 -1.39
C VAL A 139 21.88 -12.34 -0.20
N ARG A 140 22.56 -12.68 0.90
CA ARG A 140 22.76 -11.78 2.03
C ARG A 140 23.54 -10.56 1.55
N THR A 141 22.84 -9.48 1.27
CA THR A 141 23.37 -8.12 1.38
C THR A 141 22.32 -7.34 2.13
N GLN A 142 22.71 -6.82 3.29
CA GLN A 142 21.84 -6.14 4.24
C GLN A 142 21.45 -4.77 3.68
N GLU A 143 20.53 -4.76 2.71
CA GLU A 143 19.81 -3.57 2.23
C GLU A 143 18.34 -3.77 2.62
N GLY A 144 17.89 -3.06 3.65
CA GLY A 144 16.57 -3.24 4.24
C GLY A 144 15.44 -2.92 3.27
N SER A 145 14.98 -3.94 2.53
CA SER A 145 13.70 -3.91 1.83
C SER A 145 12.57 -4.01 2.84
N ASN A 146 12.20 -2.87 3.43
CA ASN A 146 10.95 -2.71 4.16
C ASN A 146 9.81 -2.71 3.12
N ALA A 147 9.40 -3.87 2.66
CA ALA A 147 8.18 -4.00 1.87
C ALA A 147 7.00 -3.59 2.77
N VAL A 148 6.51 -2.36 2.61
CA VAL A 148 5.33 -1.92 3.35
C VAL A 148 4.11 -2.42 2.61
N ILE A 149 3.41 -3.38 3.23
CA ILE A 149 2.15 -3.93 2.74
C ILE A 149 1.04 -3.01 3.24
N PHE A 150 0.33 -2.37 2.32
CA PHE A 150 -0.84 -1.56 2.63
C PHE A 150 -2.07 -2.37 2.26
N SER A 151 -2.81 -2.77 3.29
CA SER A 151 -4.20 -3.19 3.12
C SER A 151 -5.05 -1.91 3.02
N PRO A 152 -5.81 -1.68 1.94
CA PRO A 152 -6.72 -0.53 1.85
C PRO A 152 -7.92 -0.64 2.81
N LEU A 153 -7.99 -1.72 3.61
CA LEU A 153 -8.85 -1.87 4.77
C LEU A 153 -8.32 -1.07 5.98
N ILE A 154 -8.00 0.21 5.82
CA ILE A 154 -7.78 1.11 6.96
C ILE A 154 -8.49 2.44 6.69
N SER A 155 -9.81 2.37 6.50
CA SER A 155 -10.70 3.47 6.92
C SER A 155 -11.27 3.23 8.33
N GLN A 156 -10.92 2.12 9.01
CA GLN A 156 -11.27 1.89 10.40
C GLN A 156 -10.11 1.17 11.09
N GLY A 157 -9.63 1.76 12.19
CA GLY A 157 -8.37 1.38 12.84
C GLY A 157 -8.33 -0.06 13.35
N HIS A 158 -7.69 -0.94 12.59
CA HIS A 158 -7.20 -2.23 13.09
C HIS A 158 -5.88 -2.60 12.41
N PHE A 159 -4.79 -2.50 13.17
CA PHE A 159 -3.51 -3.13 12.86
C PHE A 159 -3.63 -4.62 13.20
N VAL A 160 -3.37 -5.49 12.23
CA VAL A 160 -3.20 -6.93 12.49
C VAL A 160 -1.72 -7.15 12.81
N LEU A 161 -1.47 -7.67 14.02
CA LEU A 161 -0.17 -8.16 14.51
C LEU A 161 0.27 -9.43 13.76
#